data_AF-A0A1A8XVE0-F1
#
_entry.id   AF-A0A1A8XVE0-F1
#
_cell.length_a   1.000
_cell.length_b   1.000
_cell.length_c   1.000
_cell.angle_alpha   90.00
_cell.angle_beta   90.00
_cell.angle_gamma   90.00
#
_symmetry.space_group_name_H-M   'P 1'
#
loop_
_entity.id
_entity.type
_entity.pdbx_description
1 polymer ?
#
loop_
_entity_poly.entity_id
_entity_poly.type
_entity_poly.pdbx_seq_one_letter_code
_entity_poly.pdbx_strand_id
1 'polypeptide(L)'
;MNALNERRAELEAAGVPAGTAEQVAKLDPSYAALDIVDIATDSEQGVDRVAEIYFALVGKLEMRWFGDQINALSTNTHWQGLARNALRDDLARQTRLLTASVIRLSPDGIDATEMLAAWEASNHAPLSRLREMVADLKTGPALDLAMLSVAMRELRSLT
;
A
#
# COMPACT_ATOMS: atom_id res chain seq x y z
N MET A 1 -15.29 10.73 -0.26
CA MET A 1 -16.12 9.81 0.54
C MET A 1 -15.14 8.84 1.19
N ASN A 2 -15.19 8.60 2.51
CA ASN A 2 -14.16 7.79 3.18
C ASN A 2 -14.20 6.33 2.69
N ALA A 3 -13.06 5.74 2.34
CA ALA A 3 -12.94 4.37 1.81
C ALA A 3 -13.63 3.30 2.69
N LEU A 4 -13.72 3.55 4.01
CA LEU A 4 -14.49 2.73 4.95
C LEU A 4 -15.98 2.66 4.60
N ASN A 5 -16.58 3.80 4.24
CA ASN A 5 -18.00 3.89 3.93
C ASN A 5 -18.33 3.21 2.60
N GLU A 6 -17.43 3.30 1.62
CA GLU A 6 -17.55 2.61 0.33
C GLU A 6 -17.49 1.09 0.53
N ARG A 7 -16.49 0.61 1.29
CA ARG A 7 -16.36 -0.83 1.57
C ARG A 7 -17.53 -1.40 2.37
N ARG A 8 -18.04 -0.65 3.35
CA ARG A 8 -19.25 -1.04 4.09
C ARG A 8 -20.45 -1.17 3.14
N ALA A 9 -20.66 -0.19 2.27
CA ALA A 9 -21.78 -0.17 1.33
C ALA A 9 -21.71 -1.34 0.33
N GLU A 10 -20.52 -1.69 -0.17
CA GLU A 10 -20.31 -2.87 -1.01
C GLU A 10 -20.70 -4.18 -0.30
N LEU A 11 -20.29 -4.35 0.96
CA LEU A 11 -20.60 -5.54 1.75
C LEU A 11 -22.10 -5.64 2.06
N GLU A 12 -22.74 -4.51 2.40
CA GLU A 12 -24.19 -4.43 2.59
C GLU A 12 -24.94 -4.76 1.29
N ALA A 13 -24.48 -4.23 0.14
CA ALA A 13 -25.04 -4.54 -1.17
C ALA A 13 -24.89 -6.04 -1.55
N ALA A 14 -23.86 -6.71 -1.03
CA ALA A 14 -23.67 -8.15 -1.15
C ALA A 14 -24.49 -8.99 -0.13
N GLY A 15 -25.33 -8.35 0.69
CA GLY A 15 -26.22 -9.01 1.65
C GLY A 15 -25.61 -9.28 3.03
N VAL A 16 -24.43 -8.72 3.34
CA VAL A 16 -23.83 -8.82 4.67
C VAL A 16 -24.60 -7.91 5.65
N PRO A 17 -25.02 -8.39 6.83
CA PRO A 17 -25.69 -7.56 7.83
C PRO A 17 -24.85 -6.33 8.22
N ALA A 18 -25.49 -5.16 8.37
CA ALA A 18 -24.80 -3.88 8.57
C ALA A 18 -23.76 -3.89 9.70
N GLY A 19 -24.07 -4.50 10.85
CA GLY A 19 -23.11 -4.60 11.97
C GLY A 19 -21.86 -5.43 11.63
N THR A 20 -22.02 -6.52 10.87
CA THR A 20 -20.90 -7.32 10.38
C THR A 20 -20.15 -6.62 9.25
N ALA A 21 -20.87 -5.98 8.32
CA ALA A 21 -20.26 -5.21 7.23
C ALA A 21 -19.39 -4.06 7.78
N GLU A 22 -19.84 -3.38 8.83
CA GLU A 22 -19.06 -2.36 9.53
C GLU A 22 -17.81 -2.93 10.18
N GLN A 23 -17.92 -4.06 10.89
CA GLN A 23 -16.76 -4.70 11.53
C GLN A 23 -15.73 -5.16 10.49
N VAL A 24 -16.17 -5.79 9.40
CA VAL A 24 -15.28 -6.27 8.33
C VAL A 24 -14.66 -5.09 7.57
N ALA A 25 -15.42 -4.03 7.28
CA ALA A 25 -14.90 -2.84 6.61
C ALA A 25 -13.81 -2.11 7.43
N LYS A 26 -13.81 -2.27 8.76
CA LYS A 26 -12.77 -1.73 9.66
C LYS A 26 -11.48 -2.56 9.67
N LEU A 27 -11.48 -3.81 9.19
CA LEU A 27 -10.29 -4.67 9.25
C LEU A 27 -9.16 -4.15 8.36
N ASP A 28 -9.45 -3.77 7.11
CA ASP A 28 -8.42 -3.28 6.18
C ASP A 28 -7.72 -2.00 6.71
N PRO A 29 -8.43 -0.97 7.21
CA PRO A 29 -7.79 0.17 7.89
C PRO A 29 -7.04 -0.20 9.18
N SER A 30 -7.46 -1.26 9.89
CA SER A 30 -6.82 -1.67 11.14
C SER A 30 -5.41 -2.20 10.91
N TYR A 31 -5.13 -2.82 9.75
CA TYR A 31 -3.77 -3.22 9.39
C TYR A 31 -2.83 -2.02 9.25
N ALA A 32 -3.29 -0.94 8.59
CA ALA A 32 -2.52 0.29 8.51
C ALA A 32 -2.25 0.89 9.91
N ALA A 33 -3.23 0.82 10.82
CA ALA A 33 -3.04 1.31 12.18
C ALA A 33 -1.94 0.55 12.95
N LEU A 34 -1.84 -0.77 12.78
CA LEU A 34 -0.77 -1.57 13.39
C LEU A 34 0.60 -1.16 12.84
N ASP A 35 0.73 -1.08 11.51
CA ASP A 35 1.98 -0.65 10.87
C ASP A 35 2.40 0.75 11.32
N ILE A 36 1.45 1.70 11.37
CA ILE A 36 1.70 3.08 11.80
C ILE A 36 2.20 3.13 13.24
N VAL A 37 1.56 2.41 14.17
CA VAL A 37 1.95 2.39 15.59
C VAL A 37 3.32 1.75 15.77
N ASP A 38 3.60 0.64 15.09
CA ASP A 38 4.91 -0.02 15.16
C ASP A 38 6.02 0.89 14.62
N ILE A 39 5.80 1.54 13.47
CA ILE A 39 6.79 2.47 12.89
C ILE A 39 6.97 3.69 13.80
N ALA A 40 5.90 4.27 14.33
CA ALA A 40 5.96 5.40 15.25
C ALA A 40 6.77 5.07 16.51
N THR A 41 6.58 3.86 17.04
CA THR A 41 7.34 3.35 18.19
C THR A 41 8.81 3.15 17.84
N ASP A 42 9.11 2.45 16.74
CA ASP A 42 10.47 2.13 16.29
C ASP A 42 11.29 3.39 15.91
N SER A 43 10.62 4.46 15.46
CA SER A 43 11.25 5.70 15.00
C SER A 43 11.14 6.87 15.98
N GLU A 44 10.53 6.65 17.15
CA GLU A 44 10.27 7.67 18.17
C GLU A 44 9.53 8.90 17.61
N GLN A 45 8.63 8.69 16.65
CA GLN A 45 7.82 9.74 16.01
C GLN A 45 6.36 9.71 16.50
N GLY A 46 5.66 10.84 16.35
CA GLY A 46 4.23 10.93 16.64
C GLY A 46 3.39 10.10 15.66
N VAL A 47 2.41 9.35 16.19
CA VAL A 47 1.49 8.50 15.40
C VAL A 47 0.83 9.28 14.26
N ASP A 48 0.37 10.51 14.51
CA ASP A 48 -0.27 11.36 13.50
C ASP A 48 0.66 11.68 12.32
N ARG A 49 1.94 11.96 12.61
CA ARG A 49 2.96 12.24 11.59
C ARG A 49 3.26 11.00 10.75
N VAL A 50 3.40 9.84 11.39
CA VAL A 50 3.63 8.57 10.67
C VAL A 50 2.41 8.22 9.82
N ALA A 51 1.20 8.42 10.32
CA ALA A 51 -0.03 8.20 9.55
C ALA A 51 -0.11 9.09 8.31
N GLU A 52 0.23 10.37 8.44
CA GLU A 52 0.26 11.32 7.31
C GLU A 52 1.21 10.84 6.20
N ILE A 53 2.44 10.45 6.57
CA ILE A 53 3.43 9.90 5.64
C ILE A 53 2.95 8.59 5.01
N TYR A 54 2.44 7.68 5.84
CA TYR A 54 1.97 6.35 5.41
C TYR A 54 0.87 6.47 4.35
N PHE A 55 -0.18 7.25 4.64
CA PHE A 55 -1.30 7.40 3.71
C PHE A 55 -0.93 8.20 2.46
N ALA A 56 -0.04 9.20 2.59
CA ALA A 56 0.47 9.91 1.43
C ALA A 56 1.24 8.99 0.48
N LEU A 57 2.11 8.11 0.99
CA LEU A 57 2.81 7.10 0.19
C LEU A 57 1.85 6.10 -0.45
N VAL A 58 0.89 5.58 0.32
CA VAL A 58 -0.15 4.66 -0.19
C VAL A 58 -0.88 5.24 -1.39
N GLY A 59 -1.25 6.53 -1.33
CA GLY A 59 -1.87 7.25 -2.43
C GLY A 59 -0.93 7.49 -3.61
N LYS A 60 0.26 8.05 -3.35
CA LYS A 60 1.24 8.42 -4.38
C LYS A 60 1.80 7.25 -5.17
N LEU A 61 1.94 6.08 -4.54
CA LEU A 61 2.45 4.85 -5.16
C LEU A 61 1.33 3.91 -5.63
N GLU A 62 0.07 4.36 -5.54
CA GLU A 62 -1.10 3.59 -5.96
C GLU A 62 -1.17 2.20 -5.33
N MET A 63 -0.79 2.07 -4.06
CA MET A 63 -0.72 0.76 -3.36
C MET A 63 -2.06 0.03 -3.35
N ARG A 64 -3.18 0.79 -3.34
CA ARG A 64 -4.52 0.23 -3.50
C ARG A 64 -4.68 -0.49 -4.84
N TRP A 65 -4.23 0.11 -5.93
CA TRP A 65 -4.29 -0.51 -7.26
C TRP A 65 -3.49 -1.82 -7.29
N PHE A 66 -2.27 -1.84 -6.74
CA PHE A 66 -1.50 -3.08 -6.58
C PHE A 66 -2.28 -4.15 -5.82
N GLY A 67 -2.87 -3.79 -4.67
CA GLY A 67 -3.68 -4.69 -3.86
C GLY A 67 -4.87 -5.26 -4.62
N ASP A 68 -5.58 -4.42 -5.38
CA ASP A 68 -6.73 -4.83 -6.19
C ASP A 68 -6.31 -5.82 -7.29
N GLN A 69 -5.20 -5.55 -8.00
CA GLN A 69 -4.68 -6.44 -9.03
C GLN A 69 -4.20 -7.78 -8.44
N ILE A 70 -3.51 -7.76 -7.31
CA ILE A 70 -3.09 -8.99 -6.61
C ILE A 70 -4.31 -9.81 -6.19
N ASN A 71 -5.35 -9.18 -5.65
CA ASN A 71 -6.57 -9.86 -5.23
C ASN A 71 -7.35 -10.43 -6.43
N ALA A 72 -7.31 -9.78 -7.58
CA ALA A 72 -7.96 -10.23 -8.81
C ALA A 72 -7.26 -11.43 -9.48
N LEU A 73 -6.04 -11.80 -9.07
CA LEU A 73 -5.34 -12.95 -9.63
C LEU A 73 -6.14 -14.25 -9.46
N SER A 74 -6.38 -14.93 -10.58
CA SER A 74 -6.97 -16.27 -10.61
C SER A 74 -6.04 -17.30 -9.97
N THR A 75 -6.58 -18.08 -9.03
CA THR A 75 -5.84 -19.12 -8.31
C THR A 75 -6.47 -20.49 -8.58
N ASN A 76 -6.00 -21.15 -9.64
CA ASN A 76 -6.50 -22.45 -10.08
C ASN A 76 -5.79 -23.62 -9.37
N THR A 77 -4.68 -23.34 -8.69
CA THR A 77 -3.93 -24.33 -7.91
C THR A 77 -3.62 -23.81 -6.50
N HIS A 78 -3.34 -24.74 -5.59
CA HIS A 78 -2.92 -24.41 -4.22
C HIS A 78 -1.72 -23.45 -4.19
N TRP A 79 -0.70 -23.72 -5.02
CA TRP A 79 0.50 -22.90 -5.11
C TRP A 79 0.25 -21.49 -5.63
N GLN A 80 -0.70 -21.33 -6.57
CA GLN A 80 -1.12 -20.00 -7.03
C GLN A 80 -1.81 -19.21 -5.91
N GLY A 81 -2.59 -19.89 -5.06
CA GLY A 81 -3.15 -19.31 -3.83
C GLY A 81 -2.07 -18.80 -2.88
N LEU A 82 -1.05 -19.61 -2.62
CA LEU A 82 0.09 -19.22 -1.79
C LEU A 82 0.88 -18.06 -2.40
N ALA A 83 1.10 -18.06 -3.71
CA ALA A 83 1.82 -16.98 -4.39
C ALA A 83 1.07 -15.64 -4.31
N ARG A 84 -0.27 -15.65 -4.46
CA ARG A 84 -1.09 -14.45 -4.27
C ARG A 84 -1.00 -13.91 -2.84
N ASN A 85 -1.05 -14.79 -1.84
CA ASN A 85 -0.88 -14.37 -0.44
C ASN A 85 0.51 -13.77 -0.20
N ALA A 86 1.57 -14.40 -0.72
CA ALA A 86 2.93 -13.88 -0.62
C ALA A 86 3.08 -12.48 -1.25
N LEU A 87 2.41 -12.20 -2.37
CA LEU A 87 2.40 -10.86 -2.97
C LEU A 87 1.67 -9.83 -2.09
N ARG A 88 0.58 -10.20 -1.40
CA ARG A 88 -0.12 -9.33 -0.45
C ARG A 88 0.77 -8.97 0.73
N ASP A 89 1.44 -9.98 1.30
CA ASP A 89 2.36 -9.80 2.41
C ASP A 89 3.57 -8.93 2.00
N ASP A 90 4.10 -9.14 0.80
CA ASP A 90 5.16 -8.32 0.25
C ASP A 90 4.72 -6.86 0.07
N LEU A 91 3.50 -6.60 -0.41
CA LEU A 91 2.98 -5.24 -0.58
C LEU A 91 2.82 -4.51 0.76
N ALA A 92 2.28 -5.18 1.77
CA ALA A 92 2.18 -4.63 3.12
C ALA A 92 3.59 -4.31 3.68
N ARG A 93 4.52 -5.27 3.57
CA ARG A 93 5.91 -5.10 4.00
C ARG A 93 6.60 -3.94 3.28
N GLN A 94 6.40 -3.78 1.97
CA GLN A 94 6.97 -2.65 1.23
C GLN A 94 6.42 -1.31 1.70
N THR A 95 5.11 -1.23 1.98
CA THR A 95 4.51 0.00 2.50
C THR A 95 5.13 0.41 3.83
N ARG A 96 5.35 -0.55 4.75
CA ARG A 96 6.05 -0.32 6.02
C ARG A 96 7.48 0.17 5.82
N LEU A 97 8.24 -0.49 4.95
CA LEU A 97 9.65 -0.15 4.69
C LEU A 97 9.82 1.23 4.05
N LEU A 98 8.93 1.60 3.12
CA LEU A 98 8.92 2.91 2.45
C LEU A 98 8.55 4.02 3.43
N THR A 99 7.53 3.81 4.26
CA THR A 99 7.15 4.77 5.31
C THR A 99 8.31 5.02 6.26
N ALA A 100 8.98 3.95 6.71
CA ALA A 100 10.17 4.07 7.55
C ALA A 100 11.35 4.73 6.80
N SER A 101 11.49 4.57 5.48
CA SER A 101 12.57 5.20 4.71
C SER A 101 12.37 6.71 4.56
N VAL A 102 11.12 7.18 4.40
CA VAL A 102 10.80 8.61 4.46
C VAL A 102 11.16 9.18 5.83
N ILE A 103 10.77 8.50 6.91
CA ILE A 103 11.03 8.96 8.28
C ILE A 103 12.54 9.10 8.55
N ARG A 104 13.36 8.17 8.05
CA ARG A 104 14.82 8.20 8.24
C ARG A 104 15.52 9.37 7.54
N LEU A 105 14.95 9.95 6.48
CA LEU A 105 15.59 11.02 5.71
C LEU A 105 15.55 12.39 6.40
N SER A 106 14.84 12.54 7.52
CA SER A 106 14.85 13.77 8.30
C SER A 106 14.56 13.52 9.78
N PRO A 107 15.61 13.49 10.62
CA PRO A 107 15.44 13.58 12.06
C PRO A 107 15.09 15.02 12.46
N ASP A 108 14.01 15.14 13.25
CA ASP A 108 13.48 16.30 13.99
C ASP A 108 13.33 17.67 13.28
N GLY A 109 12.10 18.22 13.34
CA GLY A 109 11.82 19.63 13.03
C GLY A 109 11.24 19.92 11.64
N ILE A 110 11.17 18.92 10.76
CA ILE A 110 10.58 19.02 9.41
C ILE A 110 9.17 18.42 9.42
N ASP A 111 8.23 19.01 8.66
CA ASP A 111 6.87 18.47 8.54
C ASP A 111 6.79 17.28 7.57
N ALA A 112 5.71 16.49 7.63
CA ALA A 112 5.56 15.28 6.83
C ALA A 112 5.61 15.55 5.31
N THR A 113 5.15 16.73 4.87
CA THR A 113 5.12 17.10 3.45
C THR A 113 6.54 17.34 2.93
N GLU A 114 7.36 18.06 3.68
CA GLU A 114 8.76 18.29 3.35
C GLU A 114 9.58 16.98 3.37
N MET A 115 9.33 16.08 4.32
CA MET A 115 9.97 14.75 4.36
C MET A 115 9.66 13.92 3.12
N LEU A 116 8.38 13.90 2.70
CA LEU A 116 7.96 13.22 1.48
C LEU A 116 8.61 13.82 0.24
N ALA A 117 8.68 15.16 0.14
CA ALA A 117 9.32 15.82 -1.00
C ALA A 117 10.82 15.49 -1.09
N ALA A 118 11.52 15.47 0.05
CA ALA A 118 12.93 15.08 0.11
C ALA A 118 13.13 13.63 -0.33
N TRP A 119 12.26 12.71 0.14
CA TRP A 119 12.29 11.31 -0.27
C TRP A 119 11.99 11.12 -1.76
N GLU A 120 11.03 11.86 -2.32
CA GLU A 120 10.72 11.82 -3.75
C GLU A 120 11.90 12.32 -4.59
N ALA A 121 12.58 13.37 -4.14
CA ALA A 121 13.76 13.90 -4.81
C ALA A 121 14.91 12.86 -4.81
N SER A 122 15.16 12.18 -3.69
CA SER A 122 16.19 11.13 -3.63
C SER A 122 15.84 9.89 -4.45
N ASN A 123 14.54 9.63 -4.66
CA ASN A 123 14.03 8.46 -5.39
C ASN A 123 13.50 8.81 -6.78
N HIS A 124 13.84 9.96 -7.35
CA HIS A 124 13.24 10.44 -8.60
C HIS A 124 13.34 9.42 -9.75
N ALA A 125 14.53 8.87 -10.00
CA ALA A 125 14.74 7.91 -11.09
C ALA A 125 13.95 6.60 -10.94
N PRO A 126 14.01 5.86 -9.80
CA PRO A 126 13.17 4.68 -9.61
C PRO A 126 11.67 5.00 -9.58
N LEU A 127 11.26 6.14 -9.03
CA LEU A 127 9.86 6.57 -9.06
C LEU A 127 9.34 6.75 -10.49
N SER A 128 10.11 7.41 -11.36
CA SER A 128 9.73 7.59 -12.76
C SER A 128 9.57 6.26 -13.50
N ARG A 129 10.51 5.32 -13.30
CA ARG A 129 10.42 3.97 -13.90
C ARG A 129 9.21 3.20 -13.40
N LEU A 130 8.94 3.24 -12.09
CA LEU A 130 7.77 2.59 -11.51
C LEU A 130 6.48 3.17 -12.11
N ARG A 131 6.37 4.49 -12.23
CA ARG A 131 5.19 5.17 -12.81
C ARG A 131 4.98 4.80 -14.27
N GLU A 132 6.05 4.76 -15.07
CA GLU A 132 5.99 4.33 -16.48
C GLU A 132 5.51 2.88 -16.59
N MET A 133 6.06 1.98 -15.76
CA MET A 133 5.64 0.57 -15.73
C MET A 133 4.18 0.43 -15.31
N VAL A 134 3.75 1.11 -14.25
CA VAL A 134 2.34 1.06 -13.79
C VAL A 134 1.40 1.60 -14.87
N ALA A 135 1.79 2.67 -15.57
CA ALA A 135 1.00 3.21 -16.67
C ALA A 135 0.85 2.20 -17.82
N ASP A 136 1.93 1.54 -18.23
CA ASP A 136 1.90 0.49 -19.26
C ASP A 136 0.97 -0.68 -18.85
N LEU A 137 1.17 -1.20 -17.63
CA LEU A 137 0.35 -2.29 -17.08
C LEU A 137 -1.15 -1.97 -17.04
N LYS A 138 -1.52 -0.71 -16.78
CA LYS A 138 -2.93 -0.27 -16.76
C LYS A 138 -3.58 -0.19 -18.14
N THR A 139 -2.79 -0.05 -19.20
CA THR A 139 -3.30 -0.04 -20.59
C THR A 139 -3.34 -1.43 -21.22
N GLY A 140 -2.64 -2.39 -20.61
CA GLY A 140 -2.50 -3.75 -21.09
C GLY A 140 -3.68 -4.67 -20.77
N PRO A 141 -3.54 -5.97 -21.09
CA PRO A 141 -4.51 -6.99 -20.72
C PRO A 141 -4.57 -7.19 -19.19
N ALA A 142 -5.48 -8.06 -18.75
CA ALA A 142 -5.54 -8.49 -17.35
C ALA A 142 -4.17 -9.01 -16.87
N LEU A 143 -3.73 -8.56 -15.69
CA LEU A 143 -2.40 -8.87 -15.18
C LEU A 143 -2.31 -10.30 -14.68
N ASP A 144 -1.18 -10.94 -14.95
CA ASP A 144 -0.83 -12.25 -14.40
C ASP A 144 0.16 -12.14 -13.24
N LEU A 145 0.46 -13.28 -12.62
CA LEU A 145 1.36 -13.37 -11.48
C LEU A 145 2.79 -12.89 -11.83
N ALA A 146 3.27 -13.14 -13.05
CA ALA A 146 4.60 -12.77 -13.47
C ALA A 146 4.72 -11.25 -13.66
N MET A 147 3.73 -10.63 -14.30
CA MET A 147 3.65 -9.18 -14.48
C MET A 147 3.63 -8.46 -13.12
N LEU A 148 2.81 -8.93 -12.18
CA LEU A 148 2.75 -8.35 -10.84
C LEU A 148 4.04 -8.59 -10.04
N SER A 149 4.70 -9.72 -10.21
CA SER A 149 6.00 -10.00 -9.57
C SER A 149 7.10 -9.04 -10.05
N VAL A 150 7.08 -8.66 -11.34
CA VAL A 150 7.98 -7.65 -11.91
C VAL A 150 7.65 -6.27 -11.35
N ALA A 151 6.36 -5.89 -11.32
CA ALA A 151 5.93 -4.61 -10.76
C ALA A 151 6.32 -4.46 -9.27
N MET A 152 6.14 -5.53 -8.48
CA MET A 152 6.58 -5.58 -7.08
C MET A 152 8.11 -5.48 -6.93
N ARG A 153 8.89 -5.94 -7.92
CA ARG A 153 10.35 -5.76 -7.92
C ARG A 153 10.73 -4.31 -8.16
N GLU A 154 10.07 -3.61 -9.08
CA GLU A 154 10.32 -2.18 -9.28
C GLU A 154 9.90 -1.37 -8.05
N LEU A 155 8.78 -1.71 -7.39
CA LEU A 155 8.38 -1.08 -6.14
C LEU A 155 9.45 -1.24 -5.04
N ARG A 156 10.06 -2.44 -4.94
CA ARG A 156 11.18 -2.72 -4.02
C ARG A 156 12.45 -1.90 -4.30
N SER A 157 12.59 -1.30 -5.48
CA SER A 157 13.77 -0.48 -5.79
C SER A 157 13.76 0.90 -5.10
N LEU A 158 12.68 1.22 -4.38
CA LEU A 158 12.45 2.48 -3.66
C LEU A 158 12.81 2.43 -2.16
N THR A 159 13.18 1.25 -1.63
CA THR A 159 13.58 1.04 -0.23
C THR A 159 15.05 0.72 -0.13
#